data_AF-A0A1C3PGR0-F1
#
_entry.id   AF-A0A1C3PGR0-F1
#
_cell.length_a   1.000
_cell.length_b   1.000
_cell.length_c   1.000
_cell.angle_alpha   90.00
_cell.angle_beta   90.00
_cell.angle_gamma   90.00
#
_symmetry.space_group_name_H-M   'P 1'
#
loop_
_entity.id
_entity.type
_entity.pdbx_description
1 polymer ?
#
loop_
_entity_poly.entity_id
_entity_poly.type
_entity_poly.pdbx_seq_one_letter_code
_entity_poly.pdbx_strand_id
1 'polypeptide(L)'
;MASPLALIRVSHDHIDDLVRLTFSASATSEDPRRPLRAADMLVAAISIHMYAVQTAVYPMARRSLPDRRTCFTELHTVARETESVTRGISQHIQGDVHRPNESMQTLRERLAELEEQHVAIEDPMVAELDETLSDPELRRMVTLFERSVQRAPTRPHPHLPRTAVLSGLVLRVAGSWDHVLDAMDARVAADAPARAPIPAGLWGWYLLGRPIPSSQSEQATGSGQDGQRNAAQPKGTRS
;
A
#
# COMPACT_ATOMS: atom_id res chain seq x y z
N MET A 1 -19.53 6.69 -26.05
CA MET A 1 -18.63 6.02 -25.07
C MET A 1 -18.56 6.89 -23.83
N ALA A 2 -18.39 6.31 -22.64
CA ALA A 2 -18.18 7.09 -21.43
C ALA A 2 -16.82 7.79 -21.51
N SER A 3 -16.79 9.09 -21.22
CA SER A 3 -15.54 9.84 -21.04
C SER A 3 -14.80 9.28 -19.81
N PRO A 4 -13.46 9.12 -19.86
CA PRO A 4 -12.66 8.77 -18.69
C PRO A 4 -12.92 9.66 -17.48
N LEU A 5 -13.09 10.97 -17.67
CA LEU A 5 -13.46 11.90 -16.60
C LEU A 5 -14.81 11.53 -15.99
N ALA A 6 -15.81 11.22 -16.81
CA ALA A 6 -17.12 10.80 -16.31
C ALA A 6 -17.04 9.51 -15.50
N LEU A 7 -16.22 8.54 -15.93
CA LEU A 7 -16.02 7.28 -15.21
C LEU A 7 -15.34 7.49 -13.84
N ILE A 8 -14.33 8.36 -13.78
CA ILE A 8 -13.61 8.69 -12.56
C ILE A 8 -14.51 9.45 -11.59
N ARG A 9 -15.33 10.39 -12.08
CA ARG A 9 -16.33 11.09 -11.25
C ARG A 9 -17.36 10.14 -10.65
N VAL A 10 -17.83 9.15 -11.40
CA VAL A 10 -18.72 8.11 -10.84
C VAL A 10 -18.05 7.35 -9.68
N SER A 11 -16.74 7.13 -9.74
CA SER A 11 -15.98 6.53 -8.63
C SER A 11 -15.92 7.47 -7.42
N HIS A 12 -15.69 8.77 -7.63
CA HIS A 12 -15.73 9.79 -6.58
C HIS A 12 -17.11 9.87 -5.91
N ASP A 13 -18.18 9.98 -6.70
CA ASP A 13 -19.56 10.01 -6.20
C ASP A 13 -19.90 8.77 -5.36
N HIS A 14 -19.39 7.60 -5.77
CA HIS A 14 -19.57 6.36 -5.03
C HIS A 14 -18.83 6.36 -3.69
N ILE A 15 -17.62 6.91 -3.64
CA ILE A 15 -16.87 7.08 -2.39
C ILE A 15 -17.61 8.04 -1.45
N ASP A 16 -18.09 9.17 -1.96
CA ASP A 16 -18.89 10.14 -1.19
C ASP A 16 -20.15 9.52 -0.57
N ASP A 17 -20.85 8.67 -1.33
CA ASP A 17 -21.98 7.89 -0.83
C ASP A 17 -21.58 6.97 0.34
N LEU A 18 -20.42 6.31 0.23
CA LEU A 18 -19.89 5.43 1.26
C LEU A 18 -19.38 6.20 2.49
N VAL A 19 -18.85 7.40 2.33
CA VAL A 19 -18.55 8.31 3.43
C VAL A 19 -19.83 8.64 4.19
N ARG A 20 -20.87 9.11 3.48
CA ARG A 20 -22.18 9.39 4.09
C ARG A 20 -22.75 8.19 4.82
N LEU A 21 -22.67 6.99 4.21
CA LEU A 21 -23.12 5.74 4.81
C LEU A 21 -22.33 5.42 6.08
N THR A 22 -21.00 5.54 6.05
CA THR A 22 -20.13 5.20 7.18
C THR A 22 -20.42 6.06 8.41
N PHE A 23 -20.61 7.37 8.22
CA PHE A 23 -20.86 8.29 9.32
C PHE A 23 -22.33 8.37 9.78
N SER A 24 -23.26 7.78 9.04
CA SER A 24 -24.66 7.62 9.45
C SER A 24 -24.99 6.21 9.97
N ALA A 25 -24.13 5.23 9.70
CA ALA A 25 -24.33 3.85 10.13
C ALA A 25 -24.26 3.75 11.66
N SER A 26 -25.36 3.28 12.24
CA SER A 26 -25.46 2.95 13.66
C SER A 26 -25.73 1.45 13.81
N ALA A 27 -25.18 0.84 14.87
CA ALA A 27 -25.49 -0.53 15.23
C ALA A 27 -27.00 -0.65 15.53
N THR A 28 -27.63 -1.70 15.02
CA THR A 28 -29.02 -2.05 15.35
C THR A 28 -29.05 -3.40 16.06
N SER A 29 -30.17 -3.72 16.72
CA SER A 29 -30.33 -5.04 17.35
C SER A 29 -30.26 -6.19 16.34
N GLU A 30 -30.71 -5.95 15.11
CA GLU A 30 -30.68 -6.93 14.01
C GLU A 30 -29.29 -7.00 13.34
N ASP A 31 -28.53 -5.90 13.39
CA ASP A 31 -27.23 -5.82 12.76
C ASP A 31 -26.23 -4.96 13.56
N PRO A 32 -25.57 -5.56 14.57
CA PRO A 32 -24.55 -4.88 15.37
C PRO A 32 -23.30 -4.49 14.57
N ARG A 33 -23.04 -5.17 13.44
CA ARG A 33 -21.82 -4.96 12.63
C ARG A 33 -22.01 -3.93 11.52
N ARG A 34 -23.17 -3.30 11.42
CA ARG A 34 -23.49 -2.32 10.37
C ARG A 34 -22.41 -1.22 10.22
N PRO A 35 -21.91 -0.58 11.29
CA PRO A 35 -20.90 0.47 11.16
C PRO A 35 -19.57 -0.07 10.61
N LEU A 36 -19.16 -1.26 11.07
CA LEU A 36 -17.94 -1.91 10.58
C LEU A 36 -18.04 -2.25 9.09
N ARG A 37 -19.19 -2.77 8.64
CA ARG A 37 -19.40 -3.09 7.22
C ARG A 37 -19.36 -1.84 6.34
N ALA A 38 -19.95 -0.74 6.80
CA ALA A 38 -19.91 0.52 6.07
C ALA A 38 -18.47 1.03 5.91
N ALA A 39 -17.69 1.00 7.00
CA ALA A 39 -16.28 1.38 6.96
C ALA A 39 -15.42 0.46 6.08
N ASP A 40 -15.62 -0.86 6.13
CA ASP A 40 -14.95 -1.82 5.25
C ASP A 40 -15.25 -1.53 3.77
N MET A 41 -16.51 -1.20 3.44
CA MET A 41 -16.90 -0.83 2.08
C MET A 41 -16.23 0.46 1.61
N LEU A 42 -16.19 1.49 2.47
CA LEU A 42 -15.49 2.74 2.18
C LEU A 42 -13.99 2.53 1.92
N VAL A 43 -13.30 1.82 2.82
CA VAL A 43 -11.87 1.51 2.67
C VAL A 43 -11.61 0.74 1.38
N ALA A 44 -12.46 -0.23 1.06
CA ALA A 44 -12.36 -0.98 -0.18
C ALA A 44 -12.53 -0.08 -1.41
N ALA A 45 -13.56 0.77 -1.45
CA ALA A 45 -13.81 1.67 -2.57
C ALA A 45 -12.67 2.65 -2.81
N ILE A 46 -12.16 3.31 -1.76
CA ILE A 46 -11.00 4.20 -1.85
C ILE A 46 -9.78 3.42 -2.36
N SER A 47 -9.50 2.23 -1.82
CA SER A 47 -8.36 1.41 -2.26
C SER A 47 -8.46 1.00 -3.73
N ILE A 48 -9.66 0.61 -4.18
CA ILE A 48 -9.95 0.25 -5.57
C ILE A 48 -9.71 1.44 -6.49
N HIS A 49 -10.25 2.62 -6.13
CA HIS A 49 -10.08 3.85 -6.89
C HIS A 49 -8.60 4.21 -7.03
N MET A 50 -7.89 4.31 -5.90
CA MET A 50 -6.47 4.65 -5.86
C MET A 50 -5.63 3.68 -6.70
N TYR A 51 -5.88 2.37 -6.59
CA TYR A 51 -5.20 1.38 -7.42
C TYR A 51 -5.50 1.57 -8.91
N ALA A 52 -6.76 1.82 -9.27
CA ALA A 52 -7.18 1.96 -10.65
C ALA A 52 -6.58 3.21 -11.32
N VAL A 53 -6.62 4.36 -10.66
CA VAL A 53 -6.04 5.61 -11.21
C VAL A 53 -4.53 5.54 -11.31
N GLN A 54 -3.84 4.96 -10.33
CA GLN A 54 -2.39 4.76 -10.35
C GLN A 54 -1.94 3.79 -11.45
N THR A 55 -2.74 2.77 -11.75
CA THR A 55 -2.38 1.75 -12.75
C THR A 55 -2.74 2.17 -14.17
N ALA A 56 -3.87 2.88 -14.35
CA ALA A 56 -4.42 3.16 -15.67
C ALA A 56 -4.24 4.62 -16.12
N VAL A 57 -4.41 5.58 -15.22
CA VAL A 57 -4.56 7.01 -15.56
C VAL A 57 -3.22 7.74 -15.42
N TYR A 58 -2.61 7.69 -14.24
CA TYR A 58 -1.40 8.46 -13.95
C TYR A 58 -0.21 8.11 -14.86
N PRO A 59 0.00 6.84 -15.30
CA PRO A 59 1.05 6.53 -16.26
C PRO A 59 0.82 7.15 -17.64
N MET A 60 -0.43 7.44 -18.01
CA MET A 60 -0.77 8.16 -19.24
C MET A 60 -0.58 9.67 -19.03
N ALA A 61 -1.08 10.21 -17.91
CA ALA A 61 -0.84 11.60 -17.51
C ALA A 61 0.64 11.97 -17.50
N ARG A 62 1.50 11.16 -16.88
CA ARG A 62 2.95 11.41 -16.82
C ARG A 62 3.65 11.44 -18.18
N ARG A 63 3.09 10.75 -19.18
CA ARG A 63 3.66 10.69 -20.54
C ARG A 63 3.15 11.82 -21.42
N SER A 64 1.88 12.17 -21.30
CA SER A 64 1.22 13.15 -22.17
C SER A 64 1.23 14.56 -21.60
N LEU A 65 1.29 14.72 -20.27
CA LEU A 65 1.20 16.00 -19.56
C LEU A 65 2.46 16.25 -18.70
N PRO A 66 3.62 16.54 -19.32
CA PRO A 66 4.89 16.70 -18.58
C PRO A 66 4.88 17.89 -17.61
N ASP A 67 4.05 18.90 -17.85
CA ASP A 67 3.93 20.10 -17.02
C ASP A 67 3.17 19.85 -15.71
N ARG A 68 2.46 18.71 -15.59
CA ARG A 68 1.69 18.31 -14.41
C ARG A 68 2.51 17.48 -13.40
N ARG A 69 3.84 17.48 -13.49
CA ARG A 69 4.70 16.62 -12.66
C ARG A 69 4.52 16.83 -11.15
N THR A 70 4.31 18.06 -10.71
CA THR A 70 4.12 18.41 -9.30
C THR A 70 2.83 17.83 -8.74
N CYS A 71 1.77 17.74 -9.55
CA CYS A 71 0.48 17.17 -9.15
C CYS A 71 0.60 15.73 -8.66
N PHE A 72 1.52 14.91 -9.20
CA PHE A 72 1.68 13.53 -8.75
C PHE A 72 2.25 13.41 -7.33
N THR A 73 3.12 14.34 -6.93
CA THR A 73 3.64 14.39 -5.56
C THR A 73 2.53 14.77 -4.58
N GLU A 74 1.68 15.73 -4.96
CA GLU A 74 0.53 16.15 -4.16
C GLU A 74 -0.51 15.02 -4.04
N LEU A 75 -0.89 14.38 -5.16
CA LEU A 75 -1.78 13.22 -5.16
C LEU A 75 -1.24 12.07 -4.31
N HIS A 76 0.09 11.86 -4.30
CA HIS A 76 0.70 10.84 -3.44
C HIS A 76 0.56 11.19 -1.95
N THR A 77 0.82 12.44 -1.57
CA THR A 77 0.65 12.92 -0.20
C THR A 77 -0.80 12.75 0.25
N VAL A 78 -1.76 13.21 -0.57
CA VAL A 78 -3.20 13.07 -0.29
C VAL A 78 -3.60 11.60 -0.15
N ALA A 79 -3.11 10.70 -1.01
CA ALA A 79 -3.40 9.27 -0.90
C ALA A 79 -2.87 8.64 0.41
N ARG A 80 -1.66 9.01 0.85
CA ARG A 80 -1.09 8.54 2.12
C ARG A 80 -1.86 9.07 3.33
N GLU A 81 -2.26 10.33 3.30
CA GLU A 81 -3.06 10.90 4.38
C GLU A 81 -4.46 10.28 4.43
N THR A 82 -5.08 10.05 3.27
CA THR A 82 -6.39 9.37 3.15
C THR A 82 -6.34 7.97 3.75
N GLU A 83 -5.28 7.20 3.46
CA GLU A 83 -5.07 5.89 4.08
C GLU A 83 -4.94 5.98 5.61
N SER A 84 -4.16 6.94 6.10
CA SER A 84 -3.99 7.13 7.55
C SER A 84 -5.31 7.47 8.25
N VAL A 85 -6.11 8.39 7.66
CA VAL A 85 -7.40 8.81 8.21
C VAL A 85 -8.42 7.67 8.15
N THR A 86 -8.54 6.95 7.02
CA THR A 86 -9.46 5.82 6.88
C THR A 86 -9.10 4.64 7.79
N ARG A 87 -7.80 4.41 8.03
CA ARG A 87 -7.34 3.48 9.08
C ARG A 87 -7.76 3.95 10.46
N GLY A 88 -7.60 5.23 10.77
CA GLY A 88 -8.06 5.83 12.04
C GLY A 88 -9.57 5.62 12.27
N ILE A 89 -10.39 5.90 11.26
CA ILE A 89 -11.84 5.66 11.28
C ILE A 89 -12.15 4.20 11.59
N SER A 90 -11.48 3.27 10.90
CA SER A 90 -11.66 1.84 11.11
C SER A 90 -11.31 1.42 12.55
N GLN A 91 -10.23 1.95 13.11
CA GLN A 91 -9.81 1.70 14.49
C GLN A 91 -10.82 2.23 15.51
N HIS A 92 -11.40 3.41 15.28
CA HIS A 92 -12.48 3.93 16.13
C HIS A 92 -13.71 3.03 16.12
N ILE A 93 -14.15 2.59 14.94
CA ILE A 93 -15.34 1.75 14.80
C ILE A 93 -15.15 0.37 15.42
N GLN A 94 -13.93 -0.17 15.37
CA GLN A 94 -13.58 -1.45 15.99
C GLN A 94 -13.35 -1.36 17.50
N GLY A 95 -13.25 -0.14 18.06
CA GLY A 95 -12.89 0.06 19.46
C GLY A 95 -11.44 -0.33 19.77
N ASP A 96 -10.53 -0.15 18.80
CA ASP A 96 -9.11 -0.46 18.95
C ASP A 96 -8.47 0.42 20.05
N VAL A 97 -7.64 -0.20 20.89
CA VAL A 97 -6.85 0.48 21.93
C VAL A 97 -5.83 1.45 21.32
N HIS A 98 -5.36 1.16 20.10
CA HIS A 98 -4.40 1.98 19.35
C HIS A 98 -5.06 2.96 18.37
N ARG A 99 -6.35 3.25 18.54
CA ARG A 99 -7.03 4.30 17.76
C ARG A 99 -6.37 5.67 17.97
N PRO A 100 -6.42 6.58 16.97
CA PRO A 100 -5.93 7.93 17.16
C PRO A 100 -6.68 8.67 18.28
N ASN A 101 -6.03 9.68 18.85
CA ASN A 101 -6.67 10.55 19.86
C ASN A 101 -7.67 11.53 19.23
N GLU A 102 -7.63 11.71 17.91
CA GLU A 102 -8.57 12.54 17.16
C GLU A 102 -10.01 12.03 17.31
N SER A 103 -10.98 12.95 17.31
CA SER A 103 -12.38 12.55 17.39
C SER A 103 -12.86 11.96 16.06
N MET A 104 -13.93 11.13 16.09
CA MET A 104 -14.56 10.65 14.86
C MET A 104 -15.06 11.77 13.95
N GLN A 105 -15.48 12.90 14.53
CA GLN A 105 -15.88 14.08 13.77
C GLN A 105 -14.68 14.73 13.07
N THR A 106 -13.55 14.87 13.76
CA THR A 106 -12.31 15.40 13.18
C THR A 106 -11.81 14.52 12.03
N LEU A 107 -11.83 13.19 12.20
CA LEU A 107 -11.45 12.26 11.15
C LEU A 107 -12.38 12.36 9.92
N ARG A 108 -13.69 12.59 10.15
CA ARG A 108 -14.65 12.84 9.06
C ARG A 108 -14.32 14.10 8.27
N GLU A 109 -14.09 15.21 8.98
CA GLU A 109 -13.78 16.50 8.38
C GLU A 109 -12.48 16.42 7.56
N ARG A 110 -11.45 15.77 8.11
CA ARG A 110 -10.19 15.53 7.39
C ARG A 110 -10.36 14.65 6.16
N LEU A 111 -11.17 13.58 6.23
CA LEU A 111 -11.42 12.74 5.06
C LEU A 111 -12.10 13.54 3.94
N ALA A 112 -13.11 14.35 4.28
CA ALA A 112 -13.79 15.20 3.30
C ALA A 112 -12.84 16.22 2.66
N GLU A 113 -11.96 16.84 3.45
CA GLU A 113 -10.94 17.76 2.94
C GLU A 113 -9.95 17.05 2.00
N LEU A 114 -9.50 15.84 2.34
CA LEU A 114 -8.60 15.05 1.51
C LEU A 114 -9.27 14.60 0.20
N GLU A 115 -10.55 14.23 0.23
CA GLU A 115 -11.33 13.91 -0.96
C GLU A 115 -11.47 15.13 -1.88
N GLU A 116 -11.83 16.30 -1.33
CA GLU A 116 -11.90 17.55 -2.09
C GLU A 116 -10.54 17.89 -2.73
N GLN A 117 -9.45 17.78 -1.97
CA GLN A 117 -8.09 18.00 -2.49
C GLN A 117 -7.74 17.00 -3.60
N HIS A 118 -8.04 15.71 -3.42
CA HIS A 118 -7.79 14.68 -4.43
C HIS A 118 -8.51 15.00 -5.74
N VAL A 119 -9.82 15.30 -5.66
CA VAL A 119 -10.65 15.66 -6.82
C VAL A 119 -10.15 16.94 -7.49
N ALA A 120 -9.82 17.97 -6.71
CA ALA A 120 -9.34 19.25 -7.23
C ALA A 120 -8.03 19.12 -8.03
N ILE A 121 -7.20 18.13 -7.71
CA ILE A 121 -5.96 17.84 -8.44
C ILE A 121 -6.21 16.87 -9.62
N GLU A 122 -6.99 15.82 -9.41
CA GLU A 122 -7.20 14.74 -10.39
C GLU A 122 -8.10 15.18 -11.56
N ASP A 123 -9.24 15.81 -11.29
CA ASP A 123 -10.24 16.14 -12.32
C ASP A 123 -9.66 17.01 -13.44
N PRO A 124 -8.93 18.11 -13.17
CA PRO A 124 -8.33 18.92 -14.22
C PRO A 124 -7.31 18.15 -15.06
N MET A 125 -6.52 17.28 -14.42
CA MET A 125 -5.53 16.45 -15.11
C MET A 125 -6.20 15.43 -16.03
N VAL A 126 -7.30 14.80 -15.60
CA VAL A 126 -8.06 13.86 -16.41
C VAL A 126 -8.80 14.58 -17.55
N ALA A 127 -9.36 15.77 -17.30
CA ALA A 127 -9.98 16.59 -18.34
C ALA A 127 -8.97 16.95 -19.44
N GLU A 128 -7.76 17.35 -19.06
CA GLU A 128 -6.68 17.66 -20.01
C GLU A 128 -6.25 16.41 -20.80
N LEU A 129 -6.28 15.22 -20.20
CA LEU A 129 -6.07 13.96 -20.93
C LEU A 129 -7.19 13.67 -21.93
N ASP A 130 -8.45 13.94 -21.57
CA ASP A 130 -9.60 13.80 -22.48
C ASP A 130 -9.45 14.69 -23.72
N GLU A 131 -8.84 15.86 -23.57
CA GLU A 131 -8.57 16.79 -24.68
C GLU A 131 -7.31 16.43 -25.49
N THR A 132 -6.30 15.85 -24.83
CA THR A 132 -4.97 15.62 -25.43
C THR A 132 -4.84 14.27 -26.13
N LEU A 133 -5.47 13.22 -25.59
CA LEU A 133 -5.31 11.86 -26.08
C LEU A 133 -6.21 11.59 -27.29
N SER A 134 -5.73 10.73 -28.19
CA SER A 134 -6.55 10.24 -29.30
C SER A 134 -7.65 9.27 -28.80
N ASP A 135 -8.75 9.13 -29.54
CA ASP A 135 -9.84 8.20 -29.17
C ASP A 135 -9.35 6.77 -28.85
N PRO A 136 -8.41 6.15 -29.60
CA PRO A 136 -7.89 4.83 -29.24
C PRO A 136 -7.17 4.80 -27.88
N GLU A 137 -6.46 5.87 -27.53
CA GLU A 137 -5.77 6.00 -26.25
C GLU A 137 -6.76 6.17 -25.10
N LEU A 138 -7.79 7.00 -25.28
CA LEU A 138 -8.88 7.15 -24.31
C LEU A 138 -9.59 5.81 -24.06
N ARG A 139 -9.91 5.06 -25.12
CA ARG A 139 -10.48 3.71 -25.00
C ARG A 139 -9.58 2.76 -24.22
N ARG A 140 -8.27 2.82 -24.47
CA ARG A 140 -7.27 2.02 -23.76
C ARG A 140 -7.24 2.40 -22.28
N MET A 141 -7.29 3.69 -21.95
CA MET A 141 -7.32 4.18 -20.58
C MET A 141 -8.54 3.66 -19.83
N VAL A 142 -9.75 3.81 -20.39
CA VAL A 142 -10.99 3.27 -19.82
C VAL A 142 -10.89 1.76 -19.60
N THR A 143 -10.45 1.01 -20.61
CA THR A 143 -10.31 -0.45 -20.50
C THR A 143 -9.32 -0.85 -19.41
N LEU A 144 -8.21 -0.12 -19.26
CA LEU A 144 -7.23 -0.38 -18.20
C LEU A 144 -7.78 -0.02 -16.84
N PHE A 145 -8.54 1.07 -16.71
CA PHE A 145 -9.17 1.47 -15.47
C PHE A 145 -10.15 0.40 -14.98
N GLU A 146 -11.09 -0.02 -15.84
CA GLU A 146 -12.06 -1.09 -15.52
C GLU A 146 -11.37 -2.40 -15.14
N ARG A 147 -10.32 -2.78 -15.86
CA ARG A 147 -9.50 -3.96 -15.55
C ARG A 147 -8.74 -3.84 -14.24
N SER A 148 -8.35 -2.63 -13.87
CA SER A 148 -7.65 -2.37 -12.62
C SER A 148 -8.63 -2.39 -11.45
N VAL A 149 -9.84 -1.85 -11.61
CA VAL A 149 -10.93 -1.99 -10.64
C VAL A 149 -11.21 -3.47 -10.32
N GLN A 150 -11.27 -4.33 -11.35
CA GLN A 150 -11.49 -5.77 -11.17
C GLN A 150 -10.33 -6.51 -10.49
N ARG A 151 -9.10 -6.00 -10.64
CA ARG A 151 -7.87 -6.61 -10.09
C ARG A 151 -7.39 -5.96 -8.80
N ALA A 152 -8.02 -4.85 -8.40
CA ALA A 152 -7.60 -4.08 -7.26
C ALA A 152 -7.52 -5.01 -6.04
N PRO A 153 -6.42 -4.94 -5.28
CA PRO A 153 -6.26 -5.78 -4.11
C PRO A 153 -7.30 -5.36 -3.07
N THR A 154 -8.43 -6.03 -3.07
CA THR A 154 -9.39 -5.96 -1.97
C THR A 154 -8.90 -6.95 -0.93
N ARG A 155 -8.64 -6.51 0.30
CA ARG A 155 -8.52 -7.47 1.40
C ARG A 155 -9.81 -8.29 1.40
N PRO A 156 -9.78 -9.60 1.70
CA PRO A 156 -11.00 -10.32 2.05
C PRO A 156 -11.53 -9.72 3.36
N HIS A 157 -12.35 -8.67 3.26
CA HIS A 157 -13.17 -8.19 4.36
C HIS A 157 -14.36 -9.16 4.46
N PRO A 158 -14.62 -9.79 5.63
CA PRO A 158 -15.65 -10.83 5.80
C PRO A 158 -17.07 -10.41 5.41
N HIS A 159 -17.24 -9.12 5.16
CA HIS A 159 -18.49 -8.40 5.11
C HIS A 159 -18.73 -7.69 3.77
N LEU A 160 -17.78 -7.75 2.83
CA LEU A 160 -18.02 -7.31 1.46
C LEU A 160 -19.02 -8.26 0.80
N PRO A 161 -20.08 -7.74 0.16
CA PRO A 161 -21.00 -8.59 -0.59
C PRO A 161 -20.23 -9.32 -1.69
N ARG A 162 -20.41 -10.65 -1.79
CA ARG A 162 -19.77 -11.52 -2.80
C ARG A 162 -20.01 -11.08 -4.25
N THR A 163 -20.96 -10.19 -4.49
CA THR A 163 -21.28 -9.62 -5.81
C THR A 163 -20.30 -8.54 -6.26
N ALA A 164 -19.54 -7.93 -5.34
CA ALA A 164 -18.45 -7.00 -5.69
C ALA A 164 -17.16 -7.72 -6.11
N VAL A 165 -17.12 -9.05 -5.98
CA VAL A 165 -15.94 -9.88 -6.23
C VAL A 165 -16.22 -10.86 -7.37
N LEU A 166 -16.16 -10.35 -8.60
CA LEU A 166 -15.99 -11.20 -9.78
C LEU A 166 -14.49 -11.29 -10.11
N SER A 167 -13.76 -12.05 -9.30
CA SER A 167 -12.76 -13.05 -9.74
C SER A 167 -11.98 -13.56 -8.54
N GLY A 168 -11.83 -14.89 -8.49
CA GLY A 168 -11.23 -15.61 -7.38
C GLY A 168 -9.73 -15.36 -7.23
N LEU A 169 -9.25 -15.62 -6.00
CA LEU A 169 -7.88 -15.54 -5.50
C LEU A 169 -7.34 -14.12 -5.27
N VAL A 170 -7.53 -13.60 -4.05
CA VAL A 170 -6.53 -12.70 -3.45
C VAL A 170 -6.32 -13.06 -1.98
N LEU A 171 -5.13 -13.57 -1.72
CA LEU A 171 -4.63 -14.04 -0.44
C LEU A 171 -3.95 -12.87 0.31
N ARG A 172 -4.41 -12.62 1.54
CA ARG A 172 -3.70 -12.10 2.73
C ARG A 172 -2.47 -11.21 2.50
N VAL A 173 -2.59 -9.88 2.59
CA VAL A 173 -1.43 -9.04 2.95
C VAL A 173 -1.84 -7.71 3.63
N ALA A 174 -1.29 -7.42 4.81
CA ALA A 174 -1.29 -6.09 5.42
C ALA A 174 -0.08 -5.25 4.96
N GLY A 175 1.03 -5.88 4.55
CA GLY A 175 2.22 -5.26 3.95
C GLY A 175 2.22 -5.06 2.42
N SER A 176 1.14 -5.34 1.67
CA SER A 176 1.09 -5.05 0.23
C SER A 176 0.81 -3.58 -0.07
N TRP A 177 0.21 -2.88 0.89
CA TRP A 177 -0.03 -1.45 0.77
C TRP A 177 1.30 -0.68 0.78
N ASP A 178 2.16 -1.01 1.74
CA ASP A 178 3.54 -0.53 1.80
C ASP A 178 4.27 -0.88 0.51
N HIS A 179 4.10 -2.10 -0.05
CA HIS A 179 4.73 -2.46 -1.32
C HIS A 179 4.18 -1.77 -2.57
N VAL A 180 2.90 -1.37 -2.58
CA VAL A 180 2.32 -0.55 -3.65
C VAL A 180 2.86 0.86 -3.56
N LEU A 181 2.97 1.43 -2.34
CA LEU A 181 3.62 2.72 -2.09
C LEU A 181 5.15 2.69 -2.29
N ASP A 182 5.84 1.59 -1.95
CA ASP A 182 7.28 1.35 -2.17
C ASP A 182 7.57 1.16 -3.66
N ALA A 183 6.65 0.55 -4.40
CA ALA A 183 6.71 0.49 -5.86
C ALA A 183 6.55 1.88 -6.50
N MET A 184 5.98 2.87 -5.78
CA MET A 184 6.01 4.28 -6.18
C MET A 184 7.39 4.93 -5.95
N ASP A 185 8.18 4.42 -4.99
CA ASP A 185 9.50 4.95 -4.61
C ASP A 185 10.65 4.42 -5.48
N ALA A 186 10.49 3.25 -6.10
CA ALA A 186 11.55 2.60 -6.85
C ALA A 186 11.79 3.20 -8.26
N ARG A 187 12.20 4.49 -8.38
CA ARG A 187 13.18 5.04 -9.36
C ARG A 187 13.71 6.44 -9.00
N VAL A 188 14.65 6.54 -8.04
CA VAL A 188 15.92 7.30 -8.18
C VAL A 188 16.99 6.68 -7.25
N ALA A 189 17.73 5.67 -7.72
CA ALA A 189 19.18 5.52 -7.56
C ALA A 189 19.65 4.15 -8.06
N ALA A 190 20.82 4.16 -8.68
CA ALA A 190 21.50 3.08 -9.38
C ALA A 190 21.89 1.87 -8.50
N ASP A 191 22.14 0.74 -9.18
CA ASP A 191 22.96 -0.41 -8.78
C ASP A 191 23.47 -0.42 -7.32
N ALA A 192 22.82 -1.20 -6.47
CA ALA A 192 23.41 -1.69 -5.23
C ALA A 192 23.37 -3.23 -5.24
N PRO A 193 24.50 -3.94 -5.03
CA PRO A 193 24.53 -5.39 -5.11
C PRO A 193 23.69 -6.02 -3.99
N ALA A 194 23.04 -7.14 -4.32
CA ALA A 194 22.17 -7.89 -3.43
C ALA A 194 22.85 -8.17 -2.08
N ARG A 195 22.22 -7.69 -0.99
CA ARG A 195 22.66 -7.96 0.37
C ARG A 195 22.44 -9.44 0.68
N ALA A 196 23.49 -10.15 1.10
CA ALA A 196 23.41 -11.56 1.44
C ALA A 196 22.38 -11.80 2.59
N PRO A 197 21.62 -12.92 2.55
CA PRO A 197 20.60 -13.21 3.55
C PRO A 197 21.22 -13.37 4.95
N ILE A 198 20.65 -12.66 5.93
CA ILE A 198 21.03 -12.77 7.33
C ILE A 198 20.59 -14.15 7.84
N PRO A 199 21.46 -14.96 8.47
CA PRO A 199 21.07 -16.28 8.98
C PRO A 199 19.96 -16.14 10.03
N ALA A 200 18.95 -17.01 9.94
CA ALA A 200 17.81 -17.00 10.84
C ALA A 200 18.26 -17.23 12.29
N GLY A 201 17.97 -16.25 13.16
CA GLY A 201 18.16 -16.36 14.60
C GLY A 201 17.23 -17.40 15.23
N LEU A 202 17.40 -17.65 16.53
CA LEU A 202 16.71 -18.69 17.31
C LEU A 202 15.18 -18.69 17.13
N TRP A 203 14.58 -17.51 16.96
CA TRP A 203 13.14 -17.33 16.71
C TRP A 203 12.69 -17.75 15.31
N GLY A 204 13.54 -17.59 14.29
CA GLY A 204 13.23 -17.98 12.92
C GLY A 204 13.06 -19.49 12.75
N TRP A 205 13.78 -20.28 13.55
CA TRP A 205 13.67 -21.74 13.55
C TRP A 205 12.35 -22.22 14.18
N TYR A 206 11.89 -21.56 15.24
CA TYR A 206 10.66 -21.90 15.94
C TYR A 206 9.41 -21.70 15.04
N LEU A 207 9.40 -20.66 14.21
CA LEU A 207 8.30 -20.35 13.30
C LEU A 207 8.26 -21.24 12.05
N LEU A 208 9.40 -21.80 11.63
CA LEU A 208 9.51 -22.63 10.43
C LEU A 208 9.26 -24.12 10.68
N GLY A 209 8.96 -24.53 11.92
CA GLY A 209 8.62 -25.91 12.26
C GLY A 209 9.75 -26.92 12.01
N ARG A 210 11.01 -26.45 11.96
CA ARG A 210 12.18 -27.30 11.73
C ARG A 210 12.89 -27.62 13.04
N PRO A 211 13.34 -28.86 13.25
CA PRO A 211 14.08 -29.20 14.47
C PRO A 211 15.38 -28.38 14.52
N ILE A 212 15.63 -27.77 15.68
CA ILE A 212 16.88 -27.08 15.98
C ILE A 212 18.03 -28.08 15.76
N PRO A 213 19.10 -27.77 15.02
CA PRO A 213 20.25 -28.65 14.95
C PRO A 213 20.80 -28.84 16.36
N SER A 214 20.65 -30.05 16.90
CA SER A 214 21.22 -30.45 18.18
C SER A 214 22.73 -30.25 18.09
N SER A 215 23.29 -29.41 18.95
CA SER A 215 24.73 -29.39 19.19
C SER A 215 25.11 -30.71 19.83
N GLN A 216 25.48 -31.70 19.01
CA GLN A 216 26.17 -32.88 19.49
C GLN A 216 27.57 -32.43 19.94
N SER A 217 27.76 -32.43 21.25
CA SER A 217 29.06 -32.43 21.90
C SER A 217 29.70 -33.81 21.75
N GLU A 218 30.88 -33.88 21.12
CA GLU A 218 31.96 -34.87 21.37
C GLU A 218 33.13 -34.56 20.41
N GLN A 219 34.18 -33.89 20.90
CA GLN A 219 35.44 -34.54 21.25
C GLN A 219 35.94 -35.53 20.18
N ALA A 220 36.67 -35.02 19.19
CA ALA A 220 37.79 -35.75 18.60
C ALA A 220 39.08 -35.13 19.13
N THR A 221 39.70 -35.91 20.01
CA THR A 221 41.03 -35.80 20.59
C THR A 221 42.14 -35.66 19.54
N GLY A 222 43.12 -34.80 19.85
CA GLY A 222 44.55 -35.05 19.61
C GLY A 222 45.11 -34.88 18.19
N SER A 223 45.91 -33.83 17.98
CA SER A 223 47.36 -33.94 17.68
C SER A 223 47.91 -32.62 17.12
N GLY A 224 49.14 -32.27 17.52
CA GLY A 224 50.02 -31.42 16.71
C GLY A 224 50.21 -29.97 17.16
N GLN A 225 50.76 -29.76 18.35
CA GLN A 225 51.72 -28.66 18.56
C GLN A 225 53.07 -29.15 18.00
N ASP A 226 53.58 -28.57 16.91
CA ASP A 226 54.96 -28.03 16.82
C ASP A 226 55.34 -27.62 15.39
N GLY A 227 56.16 -26.56 15.29
CA GLY A 227 56.79 -26.07 14.06
C GLY A 227 56.16 -24.75 13.57
N GLN A 228 56.87 -23.63 13.42
CA GLN A 228 58.31 -23.46 13.30
C GLN A 228 58.69 -22.00 13.52
N ARG A 229 59.87 -21.85 14.13
CA ARG A 229 60.64 -20.63 14.38
C ARG A 229 60.86 -19.78 13.12
N ASN A 230 60.82 -18.45 13.31
CA ASN A 230 61.74 -17.47 12.70
C ASN A 230 61.96 -16.37 13.78
N ALA A 231 63.01 -16.45 14.60
CA ALA A 231 64.36 -15.92 14.36
C ALA A 231 64.32 -14.47 13.82
N ALA A 232 64.50 -13.47 14.70
CA ALA A 232 65.74 -12.67 14.86
C ALA A 232 65.89 -11.59 13.75
N GLN A 233 66.20 -10.32 13.96
CA GLN A 233 66.81 -9.57 15.07
C GLN A 233 66.67 -8.03 14.76
N PRO A 234 67.11 -7.13 15.66
CA PRO A 234 66.65 -5.74 15.78
C PRO A 234 67.59 -4.67 15.19
N LYS A 235 67.05 -3.47 15.00
CA LYS A 235 67.73 -2.14 15.02
C LYS A 235 66.66 -1.16 15.51
N GLY A 236 66.83 -0.22 16.43
CA GLY A 236 68.02 0.51 16.87
C GLY A 236 67.63 2.00 16.94
N THR A 237 67.28 2.45 18.16
CA THR A 237 67.47 3.78 18.79
C THR A 237 67.46 5.08 17.96
N ARG A 238 66.67 6.05 18.45
CA ARG A 238 66.94 7.50 18.56
C ARG A 238 65.75 8.12 19.33
N SER A 239 65.86 9.09 20.23
CA SER A 239 66.96 9.75 20.96
C SER A 239 66.26 10.54 22.08
#